data_AF-A0A1H8DX80-F1
#
_entry.id   AF-A0A1H8DX80-F1
#
_cell.length_a   1.000
_cell.length_b   1.000
_cell.length_c   1.000
_cell.angle_alpha   90.00
_cell.angle_beta   90.00
_cell.angle_gamma   90.00
#
_symmetry.space_group_name_H-M   'P 1'
#
loop_
_entity.id
_entity.type
_entity.pdbx_description
1 polymer ?
#
loop_
_entity_poly.entity_id
_entity_poly.type
_entity_poly.pdbx_seq_one_letter_code
_entity_poly.pdbx_strand_id
1 'polypeptide(L)' 'MGIFEYIFQQIFMNIIGNGIYYLLRKIIGDKRSYKEIQDQTEGYIKFFTGVIFVFIIIVLMKKFIK' A
#
# COMPACT_ATOMS: atom_id res chain seq x y z
N MET A 1 6.54 -3.03 21.44
CA MET A 1 6.72 -2.34 20.15
C MET A 1 7.32 -0.97 20.43
N GLY A 2 8.55 -0.74 20.00
CA GLY A 2 9.24 0.54 20.19
C GLY A 2 8.69 1.62 19.25
N ILE A 3 8.87 2.90 19.62
CA ILE A 3 8.49 4.06 18.78
C ILE A 3 9.12 3.96 17.37
N PHE A 4 10.36 3.47 17.30
CA PHE A 4 11.06 3.23 16.03
C PHE A 4 10.37 2.18 15.15
N GLU A 5 9.90 1.07 15.73
CA GLU A 5 9.19 0.03 14.99
C GLU A 5 7.86 0.56 14.45
N TYR A 6 7.14 1.35 15.25
CA TYR A 6 5.89 1.98 14.82
C TYR A 6 6.09 2.95 13.66
N ILE A 7 7.09 3.83 13.73
CA ILE A 7 7.44 4.75 12.65
C ILE A 7 7.85 3.98 11.39
N PHE A 8 8.68 2.95 11.54
CA PHE A 8 9.12 2.13 10.43
C PHE A 8 7.93 1.43 9.74
N GLN A 9 6.99 0.88 10.52
CA GLN A 9 5.76 0.31 9.99
C GLN A 9 4.96 1.35 9.20
N GLN A 10 4.75 2.56 9.73
CA GLN A 10 4.02 3.62 9.03
C GLN A 10 4.67 4.01 7.70
N ILE A 11 6.00 4.12 7.66
CA ILE A 11 6.75 4.43 6.43
C ILE A 11 6.61 3.28 5.42
N PHE A 12 6.82 2.04 5.87
CA PHE A 12 6.75 0.86 5.04
C PHE A 12 5.36 0.67 4.41
N MET A 13 4.30 0.82 5.21
CA MET A 13 2.92 0.72 4.74
C MET A 13 2.56 1.82 3.73
N ASN A 14 3.08 3.03 3.91
CA ASN A 14 2.90 4.10 2.93
C ASN A 14 3.64 3.83 1.60
N ILE A 15 4.84 3.26 1.64
CA ILE A 15 5.60 2.90 0.43
C ILE A 15 4.86 1.81 -0.37
N ILE A 16 4.46 0.73 0.31
CA ILE A 16 3.66 -0.35 -0.30
C ILE A 16 2.35 0.22 -0.84
N GLY A 17 1.66 1.00 -0.01
CA GLY A 17 0.41 1.65 -0.35
C GLY A 17 0.49 2.48 -1.63
N ASN A 18 1.52 3.32 -1.76
CA ASN A 18 1.76 4.11 -2.97
C ASN A 18 1.95 3.25 -4.22
N GLY A 19 2.83 2.24 -4.14
CA GLY A 19 3.11 1.37 -5.28
C GLY A 19 1.85 0.63 -5.75
N ILE A 20 1.07 0.13 -4.81
CA ILE A 20 -0.13 -0.67 -5.12
C ILE A 20 -1.26 0.20 -5.60
N TYR A 21 -1.46 1.36 -4.98
CA TYR A 21 -2.47 2.31 -5.42
C TYR A 21 -2.20 2.78 -6.85
N TYR A 22 -0.93 3.05 -7.19
CA TYR A 22 -0.51 3.34 -8.55
C TYR A 22 -0.81 2.18 -9.51
N LEU A 23 -0.45 0.95 -9.15
CA LEU A 23 -0.71 -0.23 -9.99
C LEU A 23 -2.22 -0.44 -10.22
N LEU A 24 -3.04 -0.31 -9.18
CA LEU A 24 -4.50 -0.38 -9.29
C LEU A 24 -5.05 0.67 -10.24
N ARG A 25 -4.60 1.92 -10.12
CA ARG A 25 -4.96 3.01 -11.03
C ARG A 25 -4.57 2.70 -12.47
N LYS A 26 -3.38 2.14 -12.70
CA LYS A 26 -2.92 1.74 -14.04
C LYS A 26 -3.77 0.61 -14.62
N ILE A 27 -4.17 -0.37 -13.82
CA ILE A 27 -5.08 -1.45 -14.24
C ILE A 27 -6.46 -0.90 -14.65
N ILE A 28 -6.94 0.15 -13.97
CA ILE A 28 -8.22 0.82 -14.28
C ILE A 28 -8.10 1.77 -15.49
N GLY A 29 -6.91 1.91 -16.09
CA GLY A 29 -6.69 2.71 -17.30
C GLY A 29 -6.26 4.16 -17.04
N ASP A 30 -5.79 4.48 -15.84
CA ASP A 30 -5.29 5.82 -15.52
C ASP A 30 -3.98 6.14 -16.27
N LYS A 31 -4.02 7.20 -17.08
CA LYS A 31 -2.87 7.65 -17.89
C LYS A 31 -1.87 8.50 -17.11
N ARG A 32 -2.25 9.01 -15.93
CA ARG A 32 -1.40 9.88 -15.09
C ARG A 32 -0.10 9.19 -14.68
N SER A 33 0.93 9.98 -14.44
CA SER A 33 2.25 9.49 -14.00
C SER A 33 2.22 9.08 -12.52
N TYR A 34 3.23 8.31 -12.09
CA TYR A 34 3.36 7.87 -10.69
C TYR A 34 3.33 9.05 -9.71
N LYS A 35 4.07 10.12 -10.04
CA LYS A 35 4.16 11.32 -9.21
C LYS A 35 2.83 12.06 -9.11
N GLU A 36 2.11 12.21 -10.22
CA GLU A 36 0.79 12.85 -10.22
C GLU A 36 -0.23 12.08 -9.36
N ILE A 37 -0.24 10.76 -9.48
CA ILE A 37 -1.13 9.92 -8.67
C ILE A 37 -0.73 10.01 -7.21
N GLN A 38 0.57 9.99 -6.90
CA GLN A 38 1.07 10.12 -5.54
C GLN A 38 0.71 11.48 -4.93
N ASP A 39 0.91 12.59 -5.64
CA ASP A 39 0.67 13.93 -5.12
C ASP A 39 -0.83 14.22 -4.90
N GLN A 40 -1.70 13.62 -5.73
CA GLN A 40 -3.16 13.77 -5.63
C GLN A 40 -3.81 12.78 -4.66
N THR A 41 -3.06 11.80 -4.15
CA THR A 41 -3.61 10.78 -3.25
C THR A 41 -3.30 11.12 -1.81
N GLU A 42 -4.32 11.16 -0.97
CA GLU A 42 -4.17 11.46 0.45
C GLU A 42 -3.36 10.40 1.19
N GLY A 43 -2.62 10.83 2.23
CA GLY A 43 -1.74 9.96 3.02
C GLY A 43 -2.44 8.73 3.60
N TYR A 44 -3.66 8.90 4.12
CA TYR A 44 -4.41 7.79 4.70
C TYR A 44 -4.89 6.79 3.64
N ILE A 45 -5.16 7.22 2.39
CA ILE A 45 -5.56 6.31 1.30
C ILE A 45 -4.40 5.39 0.95
N LYS A 46 -3.18 5.94 0.88
CA LYS A 46 -1.95 5.18 0.64
C LYS A 46 -1.75 4.16 1.75
N PHE A 47 -1.74 4.62 3.01
CA PHE A 47 -1.60 3.75 4.16
C PHE A 47 -2.63 2.61 4.17
N PHE A 48 -3.92 2.93 3.98
CA PHE A 48 -5.00 1.96 3.98
C PHE A 48 -4.90 0.95 2.82
N THR A 49 -4.51 1.40 1.63
CA THR A 49 -4.24 0.51 0.48
C THR A 49 -3.12 -0.47 0.79
N GLY A 50 -2.05 -0.01 1.45
CA GLY A 50 -0.98 -0.89 1.92
C GLY A 50 -1.47 -1.90 2.95
N VAL A 51 -2.27 -1.47 3.93
CA VAL A 51 -2.84 -2.33 4.99
C VAL A 51 -3.71 -3.43 4.40
N ILE A 52 -4.64 -3.07 3.50
CA ILE A 52 -5.49 -4.04 2.82
C ILE A 52 -4.65 -5.06 2.07
N PHE A 53 -3.65 -4.61 1.31
CA PHE A 53 -2.85 -5.52 0.52
C PHE A 53 -2.04 -6.49 1.37
N VAL A 54 -1.36 -5.99 2.41
CA VAL A 54 -0.62 -6.85 3.35
C VAL A 54 -1.56 -7.85 4.02
N PHE A 55 -2.77 -7.41 4.41
CA PHE A 55 -3.78 -8.30 4.96
C PHE A 55 -4.19 -9.41 3.98
N ILE A 56 -4.45 -9.05 2.71
CA ILE A 56 -4.75 -10.03 1.65
C ILE A 56 -3.61 -11.02 1.49
N ILE A 57 -2.35 -10.56 1.43
CA ILE A 57 -1.19 -11.45 1.36
C ILE A 57 -1.14 -12.40 2.54
N ILE A 58 -1.32 -11.92 3.77
CA ILE A 58 -1.30 -12.76 4.98
C ILE A 58 -2.39 -13.82 4.90
N VAL A 59 -3.62 -13.45 4.52
CA VAL A 59 -4.73 -14.40 4.36
C VAL A 59 -4.42 -15.44 3.29
N LEU A 60 -3.90 -15.02 2.14
CA LEU A 60 -3.50 -15.92 1.06
C LEU A 60 -2.39 -16.86 1.52
N MET A 61 -1.31 -16.34 2.09
CA MET A 61 -0.21 -17.14 2.62
C MET A 61 -0.71 -18.16 3.65
N LYS A 62 -1.57 -17.76 4.60
CA LYS A 62 -2.15 -18.67 5.59
C LYS A 62 -3.02 -19.75 4.96
N LYS A 63 -3.64 -19.48 3.81
CA LYS A 63 -4.42 -20.48 3.05
C LYS A 63 -3.53 -21.46 2.28
N PHE A 64 -2.35 -21.02 1.83
CA PHE A 64 -1.40 -21.86 1.07
C PHE A 64 -0.42 -22.62 1.97
N ILE A 65 -0.14 -22.12 3.17
CA ILE A 65 0.59 -22.83 4.23
C ILE A 65 -0.41 -23.77 4.90
N LYS A 66 -0.31 -25.07 4.57
CA LYS A 66 -1.13 -26.14 5.13
C LYS A 66 -0.86 -26.37 6.61
#